data_AF-A0A836SMV8-F1
#
_entry.id   AF-A0A836SMV8-F1
#
_cell.length_a   1.000
_cell.length_b   1.000
_cell.length_c   1.000
_cell.angle_alpha   90.00
_cell.angle_beta   90.00
_cell.angle_gamma   90.00
#
_symmetry.space_group_name_H-M   'P 1'
#
loop_
_entity.id
_entity.type
_entity.pdbx_description
1 polymer ?
#
loop_
_entity_poly.entity_id
_entity_poly.type
_entity_poly.pdbx_seq_one_letter_code
_entity_poly.pdbx_strand_id
1 'polypeptide(L)' 'MTEHRKFVLDESEIPTSWYNVLPDLPEPLPPVLHPATGKPVTPDDLSPIFP' A
#
# COMPACT_ATOMS: atom_id res chain seq x y z
N MET A 1 -28.41 7.46 24.08
CA MET A 1 -28.28 8.32 22.89
C MET A 1 -26.80 8.45 22.58
N THR A 2 -26.32 7.92 21.46
CA THR A 2 -24.92 8.01 21.05
C THR A 2 -24.61 9.45 20.64
N GLU A 3 -23.73 10.11 21.38
CA GLU A 3 -23.26 11.46 21.07
C GLU A 3 -22.27 11.38 19.89
N HIS A 4 -22.66 11.88 18.72
CA HIS A 4 -21.78 11.95 17.56
C HIS A 4 -20.83 13.15 17.71
N ARG A 5 -19.54 12.88 17.93
CA ARG A 5 -18.49 13.90 17.93
C ARG A 5 -17.77 13.92 16.58
N LYS A 6 -17.68 15.09 15.96
CA LYS A 6 -16.98 15.32 14.69
C LYS A 6 -15.79 16.26 14.94
N PHE A 7 -14.64 15.91 14.40
CA PHE A 7 -13.44 16.74 14.36
C PHE A 7 -13.11 17.03 12.90
N VAL A 8 -12.93 18.30 12.57
CA VAL A 8 -12.56 18.75 11.22
C VAL A 8 -11.13 19.27 11.32
N LEU A 9 -10.29 18.80 10.40
CA LEU A 9 -8.92 19.30 10.24
C LEU A 9 -8.93 20.45 9.25
N ASP A 10 -8.05 21.42 9.46
CA ASP A 10 -7.82 22.49 8.49
C ASP A 10 -7.01 21.96 7.29
N GLU A 11 -7.12 22.61 6.13
CA GLU A 11 -6.38 22.17 4.93
C GLU A 11 -4.86 22.19 5.12
N SER A 12 -4.35 23.08 6.00
CA SER A 12 -2.93 23.13 6.36
C SER A 12 -2.46 21.90 7.15
N GLU A 13 -3.39 21.09 7.67
CA GLU A 13 -3.10 19.85 8.40
C GLU A 13 -3.21 18.59 7.51
N ILE A 14 -3.50 18.76 6.21
CA ILE A 14 -3.55 17.64 5.27
C ILE A 14 -2.16 16.96 5.23
N PRO A 15 -2.08 15.64 5.45
CA PRO A 15 -0.82 14.92 5.35
C PRO A 15 -0.21 15.06 3.95
N THR A 16 1.08 15.34 3.90
CA THR A 16 1.82 15.58 2.65
C THR A 16 2.56 14.35 2.15
N SER A 17 2.39 13.20 2.79
CA SER A 17 3.10 11.96 2.47
C SER A 17 2.24 10.74 2.74
N TRP A 18 2.43 9.72 1.90
CA TRP A 18 1.88 8.40 2.15
C TRP A 18 2.77 7.64 3.13
N TYR A 19 2.15 6.87 4.02
CA TYR A 19 2.85 5.96 4.90
C TYR A 19 2.85 4.55 4.29
N ASN A 20 4.05 4.04 4.00
CA ASN A 20 4.25 2.66 3.58
C ASN A 20 4.51 1.79 4.81
N VAL A 21 3.58 0.89 5.12
CA VAL A 21 3.66 0.00 6.30
C VAL A 21 4.57 -1.21 6.10
N LEU A 22 4.94 -1.55 4.86
CA LEU A 22 5.77 -2.72 4.53
C LEU A 22 7.05 -2.86 5.38
N PRO A 23 7.87 -1.81 5.62
CA PRO A 23 9.08 -1.92 6.44
C PRO A 23 8.81 -2.21 7.93
N ASP A 24 7.61 -1.94 8.41
CA ASP A 24 7.25 -2.06 9.83
C ASP A 24 6.58 -3.41 10.15
N LEU A 25 6.36 -4.26 9.14
CA LEU A 25 5.82 -5.60 9.34
C LEU A 25 6.83 -6.47 10.12
N PRO A 26 6.34 -7.37 11.00
CA PRO A 26 7.21 -8.25 11.78
C PRO A 26 8.00 -9.22 10.89
N GLU A 27 7.48 -9.52 9.70
CA GLU A 27 8.14 -10.30 8.66
C GLU A 27 7.77 -9.76 7.27
N PRO A 28 8.61 -9.97 6.24
CA PRO A 28 8.31 -9.55 4.88
C PRO A 28 7.08 -10.28 4.30
N LEU A 29 6.27 -9.57 3.51
CA LEU A 29 5.21 -10.22 2.74
C LEU A 29 5.80 -11.23 1.75
N PRO A 30 5.09 -12.35 1.48
CA PRO A 30 5.53 -13.30 0.47
C PRO A 30 5.60 -12.65 -0.91
N PRO A 31 6.51 -13.11 -1.79
CA PRO A 31 6.64 -12.55 -3.12
C PRO A 31 5.38 -12.82 -3.96
N VAL A 32 5.03 -11.85 -4.80
CA VAL A 32 3.97 -12.03 -5.79
C VAL A 32 4.44 -13.05 -6.84
N LEU A 33 3.59 -14.00 -7.18
CA LEU A 33 3.91 -15.06 -8.14
C LEU A 33 3.29 -14.79 -9.50
N HIS A 34 4.04 -15.08 -10.57
CA HIS A 34 3.55 -15.01 -11.93
C HIS A 34 2.50 -16.12 -12.15
N PRO A 35 1.28 -15.80 -12.63
CA PRO A 35 0.16 -16.75 -12.64
C PRO A 35 0.40 -17.97 -13.52
N ALA A 36 1.17 -17.85 -14.60
CA ALA A 36 1.46 -18.97 -15.49
C ALA A 36 2.63 -19.87 -15.03
N THR A 37 3.59 -19.35 -14.26
CA THR A 37 4.83 -20.08 -13.93
C THR A 37 4.90 -20.47 -12.45
N GLY A 38 4.14 -19.81 -11.59
CA GLY A 38 4.19 -19.98 -10.13
C GLY A 38 5.49 -19.51 -9.49
N LYS A 39 6.36 -18.82 -10.24
CA LYS A 39 7.62 -18.26 -9.75
C LYS A 39 7.45 -16.80 -9.37
N PRO A 40 8.30 -16.25 -8.47
CA PRO A 40 8.30 -14.82 -8.18
C PRO A 40 8.37 -13.97 -9.45
N VAL A 41 7.55 -12.92 -9.52
CA VAL A 41 7.55 -11.97 -10.65
C VAL A 41 8.87 -11.19 -10.71
N THR A 42 9.30 -10.88 -11.93
CA THR A 42 10.42 -9.98 -12.22
C THR A 42 9.90 -8.63 -12.72
N PRO A 43 10.73 -7.57 -12.74
CA PRO A 43 10.32 -6.28 -13.32
C PRO A 43 9.87 -6.39 -14.77
N ASP A 44 10.52 -7.22 -15.59
CA ASP A 44 10.18 -7.40 -17.00
C ASP A 44 8.77 -8.01 -17.16
N ASP A 45 8.36 -8.91 -16.27
CA ASP A 45 7.01 -9.50 -16.27
C ASP A 45 5.91 -8.46 -16.04
N LEU A 46 6.23 -7.39 -15.31
CA LEU A 46 5.30 -6.33 -14.93
C LEU A 46 5.34 -5.13 -15.89
N SER A 47 6.41 -4.98 -16.66
CA SER A 47 6.64 -3.85 -17.59
C SER A 47 5.51 -3.59 -18.61
N PRO A 48 4.75 -4.60 -19.12
CA PRO A 48 3.65 -4.31 -20.04
C PRO A 48 2.40 -3.75 -19.37
N ILE A 49 2.28 -3.90 -18.04
CA ILE A 49 1.08 -3.54 -17.26
C ILE A 49 1.25 -2.17 -16.59
N PHE A 50 2.46 -1.86 -16.12
CA PHE A 50 2.74 -0.65 -15.36
C PHE A 50 3.50 0.37 -16.22
N PRO A 51 3.11 1.67 -16.16
CA PRO A 51 3.84 2.75 -16.81
C PRO A 51 5.21 3.04 -16.17
#